data_AF-A0A357F3K2-F1
#
_entry.id   AF-A0A357F3K2-F1
#
_cell.length_a   1.000
_cell.length_b   1.000
_cell.length_c   1.000
_cell.angle_alpha   90.00
_cell.angle_beta   90.00
_cell.angle_gamma   90.00
#
_symmetry.space_group_name_H-M   'P 1'
#
loop_
_entity.id
_entity.type
_entity.pdbx_description
1 polymer ?
#
loop_
_entity_poly.entity_id
_entity_poly.type
_entity_poly.pdbx_seq_one_letter_code
_entity_poly.pdbx_strand_id
1 'polypeptide(L)'
;MPILHVHYDGEGKTPEGKIVKIPPGITLTQHGPVVQVIIGLSQTFSDQLLQQGNALPTPVSGNALIDTGASATCIDDEVAQRIGLPAIDVVSIASASHAVTQQNVYPVQMEIVGSPIRVNVPRAIGANLQVQGIIALIGRDYLQHCTLHYNGIAGSITLSI
;
A
#
# COMPACT_ATOMS: atom_id res chain seq x y z
N MET A 1 -18.48 7.20 -9.10
CA MET A 1 -17.87 6.09 -8.34
C MET A 1 -16.50 5.85 -8.92
N PRO A 2 -15.41 6.27 -8.25
CA PRO A 2 -14.05 5.94 -8.65
C PRO A 2 -13.88 4.43 -8.85
N ILE A 3 -13.27 4.03 -9.97
CA ILE A 3 -12.96 2.63 -10.28
C ILE A 3 -11.51 2.57 -10.72
N LEU A 4 -10.76 1.66 -10.12
CA LEU A 4 -9.46 1.20 -10.58
C LEU A 4 -9.63 -0.19 -11.18
N HIS A 5 -9.14 -0.39 -12.40
CA HIS A 5 -9.00 -1.71 -13.01
C HIS A 5 -7.53 -1.93 -13.39
N VAL A 6 -6.94 -3.02 -12.93
CA VAL A 6 -5.53 -3.36 -13.19
C VAL A 6 -5.47 -4.75 -13.80
N HIS A 7 -4.76 -4.85 -14.92
CA HIS A 7 -4.39 -6.11 -15.54
C HIS A 7 -2.90 -6.36 -15.31
N TYR A 8 -2.52 -7.59 -14.95
CA TYR A 8 -1.16 -7.96 -14.59
C TYR A 8 -0.52 -8.76 -15.72
N ASP A 9 0.27 -8.08 -16.53
CA ASP A 9 1.11 -8.70 -17.55
C ASP A 9 2.52 -8.97 -17.02
N GLY A 10 3.13 -10.06 -17.49
CA GLY A 10 4.46 -10.46 -17.06
C GLY A 10 5.28 -11.07 -18.18
N GLU A 11 6.59 -10.94 -18.06
CA GLU A 11 7.56 -11.58 -18.94
C GLU A 11 8.58 -12.35 -18.09
N GLY A 12 8.94 -13.54 -18.55
CA GLY A 12 9.91 -14.42 -17.92
C GLY A 12 11.03 -14.79 -18.88
N LYS A 13 12.09 -15.42 -18.37
CA LYS A 13 13.17 -15.98 -19.19
C LYS A 13 13.14 -17.51 -19.10
N THR A 14 13.25 -18.18 -20.25
CA THR A 14 13.49 -19.62 -20.29
C THR A 14 14.93 -19.94 -19.83
N PRO A 15 15.27 -21.20 -19.53
CA PRO A 15 16.65 -21.60 -19.19
C PRO A 15 17.68 -21.17 -20.25
N GLU A 16 17.27 -21.08 -21.51
CA GLU A 16 18.08 -20.64 -22.66
C GLU A 16 18.16 -19.11 -22.79
N GLY A 17 17.55 -18.36 -21.85
CA GLY A 17 17.56 -16.89 -21.81
C GLY A 17 16.52 -16.22 -22.71
N LYS A 18 15.63 -16.97 -23.37
CA LYS A 18 14.59 -16.40 -24.24
C LYS A 18 13.48 -15.75 -23.42
N ILE A 19 13.07 -14.54 -23.80
CA ILE A 19 11.93 -13.85 -23.18
C ILE A 19 10.62 -14.51 -23.64
N VAL A 20 9.77 -14.85 -22.68
CA VAL A 20 8.44 -15.45 -22.91
C VAL A 20 7.39 -14.70 -22.09
N LYS A 21 6.19 -14.56 -22.64
CA LYS A 21 5.05 -14.00 -21.88
C LYS A 21 4.61 -14.97 -20.79
N ILE A 22 4.44 -14.46 -19.58
CA ILE A 22 3.87 -15.19 -18.46
C ILE A 22 2.35 -15.01 -18.50
N PRO A 23 1.54 -16.07 -18.32
CA PRO A 23 0.09 -15.94 -18.23
C PRO A 23 -0.33 -14.96 -17.14
N PRO A 24 -1.30 -14.06 -17.37
CA PRO A 24 -1.67 -13.01 -16.41
C PRO A 24 -2.03 -13.53 -15.01
N GLY A 25 -2.73 -14.65 -14.92
CA GLY A 25 -3.05 -15.27 -13.62
C GLY A 25 -1.83 -15.72 -12.83
N ILE A 26 -0.76 -16.14 -13.51
CA ILE A 26 0.53 -16.48 -12.88
C ILE A 26 1.22 -15.22 -12.38
N THR A 27 1.26 -14.16 -13.20
CA THR A 27 1.80 -12.85 -12.81
C THR A 27 1.11 -12.32 -11.56
N LEU A 28 -0.23 -12.31 -11.55
CA LEU A 28 -1.03 -11.88 -10.40
C LEU A 28 -0.80 -12.77 -9.16
N THR A 29 -0.56 -14.07 -9.34
CA THR A 29 -0.23 -14.98 -8.24
C THR A 29 1.15 -14.69 -7.65
N GLN A 30 2.14 -14.36 -8.49
CA GLN A 30 3.52 -14.13 -8.07
C GLN A 30 3.70 -12.78 -7.36
N HIS A 31 3.00 -11.75 -7.81
CA HIS A 31 3.14 -10.39 -7.27
C HIS A 31 2.02 -10.02 -6.28
N GLY A 32 0.87 -10.66 -6.38
CA GLY A 32 -0.34 -10.24 -5.67
C GLY A 32 -0.99 -8.99 -6.26
N PRO A 33 -2.11 -8.54 -5.67
CA PRO A 33 -2.86 -7.35 -6.08
C PRO A 33 -2.12 -6.06 -5.69
N VAL A 34 -0.94 -5.85 -6.26
CA VAL A 34 -0.08 -4.68 -6.03
C VAL A 34 -0.50 -3.53 -6.96
N VAL A 35 -0.47 -2.32 -6.41
CA VAL A 35 -0.73 -1.07 -7.13
C VAL A 35 0.37 -0.06 -6.83
N GLN A 36 0.69 0.80 -7.79
CA GLN A 36 1.61 1.91 -7.57
C GLN A 36 0.89 3.01 -6.79
N VAL A 37 1.53 3.50 -5.73
CA VAL A 37 1.02 4.60 -4.91
C VAL A 37 2.04 5.71 -4.74
N ILE A 38 1.54 6.91 -4.44
CA ILE A 38 2.28 8.02 -3.87
C ILE A 38 1.79 8.20 -2.44
N ILE A 39 2.69 8.09 -1.47
CA ILE A 39 2.39 8.19 -0.04
C ILE A 39 2.91 9.52 0.49
N GLY A 40 2.05 10.25 1.17
CA GLY A 40 2.38 11.47 1.88
C GLY A 40 1.68 11.55 3.23
N LEU A 41 1.82 12.71 3.86
CA LEU A 41 1.13 13.02 5.10
C LEU A 41 -0.38 13.10 4.87
N SER A 42 -1.20 12.62 5.83
CA SER A 42 -2.66 12.73 5.71
C SER A 42 -3.13 14.18 5.52
N GLN A 43 -4.28 14.37 4.88
CA GLN A 43 -4.79 15.72 4.58
C GLN A 43 -4.97 16.56 5.85
N THR A 44 -5.60 15.99 6.89
CA THR A 44 -5.87 16.69 8.14
C THR A 44 -4.60 17.19 8.82
N PHE A 45 -3.54 16.37 8.81
CA PHE A 45 -2.25 16.77 9.38
C PHE A 45 -1.50 17.75 8.48
N SER A 46 -1.62 17.61 7.16
CA SER A 46 -1.05 18.55 6.19
C SER A 46 -1.62 19.95 6.36
N ASP A 47 -2.94 20.06 6.50
CA ASP A 47 -3.63 21.34 6.73
C ASP A 47 -3.17 22.00 8.04
N GLN A 48 -2.99 21.21 9.11
CA GLN A 48 -2.49 21.69 10.41
C GLN A 48 -1.05 22.21 10.32
N LEU A 49 -0.15 21.48 9.66
CA LEU A 49 1.25 21.90 9.49
C LEU A 49 1.37 23.17 8.64
N LEU A 50 0.58 23.26 7.57
CA LEU A 50 0.53 24.47 6.73
C LEU A 50 0.00 25.69 7.52
N GLN A 51 -1.02 25.52 8.35
CA GLN A 51 -1.53 26.59 9.22
C GLN A 51 -0.49 27.06 10.24
N GLN A 52 0.43 26.18 10.65
CA GLN A 52 1.55 26.50 11.55
C GLN A 52 2.77 27.08 10.82
N GLY A 53 2.73 27.21 9.48
CA GLY A 53 3.85 27.69 8.67
C GLY A 53 4.99 26.68 8.51
N ASN A 54 4.74 25.41 8.82
CA ASN A 54 5.73 24.34 8.70
C ASN A 54 5.75 23.78 7.27
N ALA A 55 6.93 23.30 6.85
CA ALA A 55 7.07 22.59 5.58
C ALA A 55 6.40 21.20 5.67
N LEU A 56 5.83 20.75 4.54
CA LEU A 56 5.28 19.40 4.44
C LEU A 56 6.38 18.39 4.11
N PRO A 57 6.31 17.16 4.68
CA PRO A 57 7.09 16.02 4.22
C PRO A 57 6.98 15.82 2.71
N THR A 58 8.08 15.47 2.05
CA THR A 58 8.06 15.16 0.62
C THR A 58 7.43 13.77 0.40
N PRO A 59 6.40 13.63 -0.44
CA PRO A 59 5.80 12.33 -0.73
C PRO A 59 6.77 11.34 -1.38
N VAL A 60 6.52 10.05 -1.19
CA VAL A 60 7.33 8.96 -1.77
C VAL A 60 6.47 8.04 -2.63
N SER A 61 7.01 7.60 -3.75
CA SER A 61 6.36 6.63 -4.62
C SER A 61 6.83 5.20 -4.30
N GLY A 62 5.93 4.23 -4.40
CA GLY A 62 6.28 2.82 -4.33
C GLY A 62 5.06 1.91 -4.50
N ASN A 63 5.28 0.62 -4.29
CA ASN A 63 4.23 -0.40 -4.40
C ASN A 63 3.45 -0.52 -3.11
N ALA A 64 2.12 -0.59 -3.20
CA ALA A 64 1.24 -0.99 -2.12
C ALA A 64 0.51 -2.27 -2.48
N LEU A 65 0.40 -3.19 -1.53
CA LEU A 65 -0.38 -4.41 -1.69
C LEU A 65 -1.81 -4.19 -1.14
N ILE A 66 -2.83 -4.54 -1.92
CA ILE A 66 -4.21 -4.60 -1.44
C ILE A 66 -4.39 -5.92 -0.67
N ASP A 67 -4.55 -5.85 0.65
CA ASP A 67 -4.44 -7.02 1.51
C ASP A 67 -5.70 -7.24 2.36
N THR A 68 -6.55 -8.16 1.92
CA THR A 68 -7.73 -8.58 2.69
C THR A 68 -7.38 -9.37 3.94
N GLY A 69 -6.14 -9.88 4.07
CA GLY A 69 -5.62 -10.56 5.25
C GLY A 69 -5.25 -9.60 6.38
N ALA A 70 -4.84 -8.37 6.08
CA ALA A 70 -4.48 -7.36 7.06
C ALA A 70 -5.71 -6.70 7.72
N SER A 71 -5.75 -6.65 9.06
CA SER A 71 -6.81 -5.93 9.77
C SER A 71 -6.67 -4.41 9.72
N ALA A 72 -5.44 -3.91 9.57
CA ALA A 72 -5.11 -2.50 9.51
C ALA A 72 -4.26 -2.22 8.26
N THR A 73 -4.34 -0.98 7.79
CA THR A 73 -3.48 -0.46 6.75
C THR A 73 -2.11 -0.12 7.36
N CYS A 74 -1.04 -0.52 6.67
CA CYS A 74 0.32 -0.33 7.14
C CYS A 74 1.14 0.52 6.17
N ILE A 75 2.15 1.18 6.71
CA ILE A 75 3.24 1.82 5.96
C ILE A 75 4.55 1.19 6.41
N ASP A 76 5.51 1.08 5.49
CA ASP A 76 6.86 0.66 5.85
C ASP A 76 7.50 1.67 6.83
N ASP A 77 7.96 1.19 7.99
CA ASP A 77 8.42 2.06 9.08
C ASP A 77 9.68 2.85 8.69
N GLU A 78 10.62 2.22 7.98
CA GLU A 78 11.83 2.89 7.49
C GLU A 78 11.49 3.97 6.44
N VAL A 79 10.53 3.70 5.55
CA VAL A 79 10.04 4.69 4.59
C VAL A 79 9.40 5.89 5.29
N ALA A 80 8.54 5.63 6.29
CA ALA A 80 7.88 6.68 7.07
C ALA A 80 8.89 7.59 7.78
N GLN A 81 9.89 7.00 8.43
CA GLN A 81 10.97 7.74 9.08
C GLN A 81 11.81 8.54 8.07
N ARG A 82 12.17 7.93 6.94
CA ARG A 82 13.01 8.55 5.90
C ARG A 82 12.38 9.80 5.30
N ILE A 83 11.06 9.79 5.08
CA ILE A 83 10.35 10.97 4.54
C ILE A 83 9.97 11.98 5.63
N GLY A 84 10.23 11.68 6.89
CA GLY A 84 9.96 12.56 8.02
C GLY A 84 8.49 12.62 8.44
N LEU A 85 7.75 11.51 8.34
CA LEU A 85 6.39 11.46 8.90
C LEU A 85 6.44 11.49 10.44
N PRO A 86 5.55 12.26 11.10
CA PRO A 86 5.47 12.26 12.55
C PRO A 86 4.83 10.95 13.04
N ALA A 87 5.49 10.28 13.98
CA ALA A 87 4.85 9.21 14.75
C ALA A 87 3.88 9.86 15.75
N ILE A 88 2.58 9.53 15.64
CA ILE A 88 1.51 10.14 16.44
C ILE A 88 1.04 9.24 17.60
N ASP A 89 1.43 7.97 17.57
CA ASP A 89 1.07 6.95 18.56
C ASP A 89 2.02 5.75 18.45
N VAL A 90 1.95 4.84 19.43
CA VAL A 90 2.64 3.55 19.42
C VAL A 90 1.65 2.47 19.84
N VAL A 91 1.53 1.41 19.03
CA VAL A 91 0.58 0.31 19.28
C VAL A 91 1.27 -1.03 19.37
N SER A 92 0.72 -1.89 20.22
CA SER A 92 1.09 -3.31 20.29
C SER A 92 0.39 -4.09 19.18
N ILE A 93 1.15 -4.71 18.26
CA ILE A 93 0.60 -5.65 17.28
C ILE A 93 1.05 -7.08 17.58
N ALA A 94 0.10 -8.01 17.45
CA ALA A 94 0.38 -9.44 17.36
C ALA A 94 0.33 -9.82 15.88
N SER A 95 1.46 -10.24 15.30
CA SER A 95 1.44 -10.88 13.98
C SER A 95 1.19 -12.38 14.15
N ALA A 96 0.70 -13.05 13.11
CA ALA A 96 0.44 -14.48 13.14
C ALA A 96 1.68 -15.36 13.46
N SER A 97 2.89 -14.76 13.44
CA SER A 97 4.17 -15.47 13.58
C SER A 97 5.13 -14.90 14.63
N HIS A 98 4.80 -13.80 15.33
CA HIS A 98 5.72 -13.13 16.26
C HIS A 98 5.07 -12.76 17.61
N ALA A 99 5.92 -12.63 18.63
CA ALA A 99 5.55 -12.01 19.91
C ALA A 99 5.01 -10.58 19.69
N VAL A 100 4.21 -10.10 20.64
CA VAL A 100 3.66 -8.74 20.60
C VAL A 100 4.79 -7.72 20.44
N THR A 101 4.78 -6.95 19.34
CA THR A 101 5.77 -5.89 19.07
C THR A 101 5.13 -4.52 19.14
N GLN A 102 5.89 -3.53 19.58
CA GLN A 102 5.49 -2.13 19.52
C GLN A 102 5.78 -1.58 18.13
N GLN A 103 4.82 -0.90 17.53
CA GLN A 103 4.96 -0.26 16.23
C GLN A 103 4.47 1.17 16.29
N ASN A 104 5.18 2.06 15.61
CA ASN A 104 4.76 3.45 15.45
C ASN A 104 3.47 3.53 14.62
N VAL A 105 2.70 4.59 14.83
CA VAL A 105 1.54 4.92 14.02
C VAL A 105 1.77 6.23 13.32
N TYR A 106 1.45 6.28 12.03
CA TYR A 106 1.66 7.42 11.16
C TYR A 106 0.36 7.88 10.50
N PRO A 107 0.12 9.19 10.38
CA PRO A 107 -1.01 9.72 9.64
C PRO A 107 -0.67 9.83 8.16
N VAL A 108 -1.20 8.92 7.33
CA VAL A 108 -0.84 8.80 5.91
C VAL A 108 -2.03 9.05 4.98
N GLN A 109 -1.72 9.57 3.80
CA GLN A 109 -2.61 9.50 2.65
C GLN A 109 -1.84 8.84 1.50
N MET A 110 -2.50 7.92 0.81
CA MET A 110 -1.97 7.29 -0.40
C MET A 110 -2.83 7.65 -1.60
N GLU A 111 -2.20 8.13 -2.66
CA GLU A 111 -2.83 8.30 -3.96
C GLU A 111 -2.48 7.11 -4.84
N ILE A 112 -3.48 6.43 -5.41
CA ILE A 112 -3.23 5.35 -6.36
C ILE A 112 -2.90 5.95 -7.72
N VAL A 113 -1.71 5.66 -8.25
CA VAL A 113 -1.26 6.22 -9.53
C VAL A 113 -2.18 5.76 -10.66
N GLY A 114 -2.61 6.70 -11.50
CA GLY A 114 -3.53 6.44 -12.60
C GLY A 114 -5.00 6.29 -12.19
N SER A 115 -5.35 6.63 -10.93
CA SER A 115 -6.70 6.56 -10.41
C SER A 115 -7.04 7.79 -9.56
N PRO A 116 -8.32 8.24 -9.51
CA PRO A 116 -8.75 9.27 -8.57
C PRO A 116 -8.92 8.76 -7.13
N ILE A 117 -8.66 7.47 -6.87
CA ILE A 117 -8.77 6.86 -5.55
C ILE A 117 -7.69 7.40 -4.61
N ARG A 118 -8.14 7.89 -3.44
CA ARG A 118 -7.28 8.31 -2.33
C ARG A 118 -7.59 7.49 -1.08
N VAL A 119 -6.56 6.87 -0.52
CA VAL A 119 -6.60 6.08 0.71
C VAL A 119 -6.16 6.96 1.86
N ASN A 120 -7.11 7.57 2.57
CA ASN A 120 -6.80 8.40 3.73
C ASN A 120 -6.83 7.54 5.00
N VAL A 121 -5.67 7.36 5.63
CA VAL A 121 -5.51 6.50 6.81
C VAL A 121 -4.85 7.32 7.91
N PRO A 122 -5.64 7.93 8.82
CA PRO A 122 -5.10 8.77 9.88
C PRO A 122 -4.26 7.99 10.90
N ARG A 123 -4.34 6.65 10.88
CA ARG A 123 -3.63 5.74 11.79
C ARG A 123 -3.10 4.51 11.05
N ALA A 124 -2.15 4.70 10.13
CA ALA A 124 -1.45 3.57 9.53
C ALA A 124 -0.38 3.04 10.48
N ILE A 125 -0.28 1.72 10.61
CA ILE A 125 0.70 1.07 11.48
C ILE A 125 2.03 0.92 10.74
N GLY A 126 3.14 1.28 11.39
CA GLY A 126 4.49 0.99 10.92
C GLY A 126 4.74 -0.52 10.88
N ALA A 127 5.30 -1.02 9.79
CA ALA A 127 5.67 -2.42 9.65
C ALA A 127 6.96 -2.58 8.85
N ASN A 128 7.62 -3.73 8.97
CA ASN A 128 8.74 -4.08 8.08
C ASN A 128 8.17 -4.71 6.80
N LEU A 129 8.09 -3.92 5.74
CA LEU A 129 7.50 -4.33 4.45
C LEU A 129 8.53 -4.42 3.33
N GLN A 130 9.72 -3.83 3.50
CA GLN A 130 10.81 -3.89 2.51
C GLN A 130 11.14 -5.33 2.06
N VAL A 131 11.04 -6.31 2.97
CA VAL A 131 11.28 -7.73 2.66
C VAL A 131 10.32 -8.31 1.61
N GLN A 132 9.18 -7.65 1.36
CA GLN A 132 8.19 -8.00 0.34
C GLN A 132 8.27 -7.07 -0.89
N GLY A 133 9.18 -6.09 -0.90
CA GLY A 133 9.32 -5.13 -2.00
C GLY A 133 8.16 -4.12 -2.12
N ILE A 134 7.41 -3.91 -1.03
CA ILE A 134 6.29 -2.95 -0.94
C ILE A 134 6.57 -1.93 0.16
N ILE A 135 5.94 -0.75 0.03
CA ILE A 135 6.06 0.34 1.02
C ILE A 135 4.77 0.55 1.82
N ALA A 136 3.69 -0.16 1.48
CA ALA A 136 2.42 -0.10 2.20
C ALA A 136 1.54 -1.34 1.97
N LEU A 137 0.60 -1.54 2.90
CA LEU A 137 -0.51 -2.48 2.82
C LEU A 137 -1.82 -1.71 2.94
N ILE A 138 -2.77 -1.91 2.03
CA ILE A 138 -4.14 -1.38 2.17
C ILE A 138 -4.98 -2.49 2.79
N GLY A 139 -5.29 -2.35 4.08
CA GLY A 139 -5.95 -3.37 4.89
C GLY A 139 -7.47 -3.21 4.98
N ARG A 140 -8.11 -4.10 5.74
CA ARG A 140 -9.58 -4.15 5.91
C ARG A 140 -10.18 -2.91 6.56
N ASP A 141 -9.42 -2.18 7.36
CA ASP A 141 -9.82 -0.87 7.92
C ASP A 141 -10.20 0.15 6.85
N TYR A 142 -9.54 0.12 5.69
CA TYR A 142 -9.94 0.89 4.52
C TYR A 142 -10.84 0.09 3.56
N LEU A 143 -10.49 -1.18 3.28
CA LEU A 143 -11.21 -1.99 2.30
C LEU A 143 -12.67 -2.27 2.66
N GLN A 144 -13.08 -2.14 3.93
CA GLN A 144 -14.50 -2.22 4.32
C GLN A 144 -15.39 -1.19 3.61
N HIS A 145 -14.80 -0.13 3.04
CA HIS A 145 -15.50 0.89 2.26
C HIS A 145 -15.45 0.66 0.75
N CYS A 146 -14.86 -0.46 0.31
CA CYS A 146 -14.61 -0.74 -1.10
C CYS A 146 -15.33 -2.02 -1.55
N THR A 147 -15.49 -2.17 -2.87
CA THR A 147 -15.69 -3.48 -3.49
C THR A 147 -14.39 -3.87 -4.21
N LEU A 148 -13.84 -5.01 -3.84
CA LEU A 148 -12.68 -5.62 -4.50
C LEU A 148 -13.13 -6.85 -5.28
N HIS A 149 -12.89 -6.86 -6.59
CA HIS A 149 -13.03 -8.03 -7.44
C HIS A 149 -11.66 -8.53 -7.85
N TYR A 150 -11.29 -9.73 -7.40
CA TYR A 150 -10.06 -10.40 -7.77
C TYR A 150 -10.37 -11.48 -8.83
N ASN A 151 -9.89 -11.29 -10.05
CA ASN A 151 -10.09 -12.22 -11.16
C ASN A 151 -8.78 -12.94 -11.48
N GLY A 152 -8.55 -14.07 -10.79
CA GLY A 152 -7.34 -14.86 -10.94
C GLY A 152 -7.14 -15.44 -12.34
N ILE A 153 -8.22 -15.84 -13.02
CA ILE A 153 -8.14 -16.40 -14.38
C ILE A 153 -7.69 -15.32 -15.38
N ALA A 154 -8.29 -14.13 -15.28
CA ALA A 154 -7.94 -13.01 -16.13
C ALA A 154 -6.66 -12.28 -15.67
N GLY A 155 -6.06 -12.64 -14.53
CA GLY A 155 -4.93 -11.91 -13.97
C GLY A 155 -5.21 -10.43 -13.78
N SER A 156 -6.38 -10.09 -13.22
CA SER A 156 -6.77 -8.70 -13.00
C SER A 156 -7.45 -8.48 -11.66
N ILE A 157 -7.43 -7.23 -11.21
CA ILE A 157 -8.26 -6.77 -10.09
C ILE A 157 -9.11 -5.58 -10.50
N THR A 158 -10.20 -5.37 -9.78
CA THR A 158 -10.96 -4.14 -9.81
C THR A 158 -11.24 -3.67 -8.38
N LEU A 159 -10.98 -2.41 -8.09
CA LEU A 159 -11.31 -1.77 -6.82
C LEU A 159 -12.23 -0.58 -7.08
N SER A 160 -13.35 -0.51 -6.37
CA SER A 160 -14.31 0.58 -6.50
C SER A 160 -14.81 1.10 -5.16
N ILE A 161 -15.10 2.41 -5.10
CA ILE A 161 -15.43 3.17 -3.87
C ILE A 161 -16.66 4.06 -4.10
#